data_AF-A0A059LDJ7-F1
#
_entry.id   AF-A0A059LDJ7-F1
#
_cell.length_a   1.000
_cell.length_b   1.000
_cell.length_c   1.000
_cell.angle_alpha   90.00
_cell.angle_beta   90.00
_cell.angle_gamma   90.00
#
_symmetry.space_group_name_H-M   'P 1'
#
loop_
_entity.id
_entity.type
_entity.pdbx_description
1 polymer ?
#
loop_
_entity_poly.entity_id
_entity_poly.type
_entity_poly.pdbx_seq_one_letter_code
_entity_poly.pdbx_strand_id
1 'polypeptide(L)'
;MAKRAAGKAGKASKTPGAAGGTVKPKHSNDKNRANKDVKTGMRSSGTVRRLAMYNSKPVRNKQGKIVKYELQSRDLPSTRIQPDRRWFGNTRVVGQKQLEAFREEMAVKAADPYTVVLDARKLPLGLIQDPETTNGGLRKATARATRSALVATQPFAATFGKEARRKRPKLAAES
;
A
#
# COMPACT_ATOMS: atom_id res chain seq x y z
N MET A 1 10.28 -41.33 67.28
CA MET A 1 11.33 -41.16 66.25
C MET A 1 10.84 -41.75 64.94
N ALA A 2 10.73 -40.95 63.86
CA ALA A 2 11.03 -41.34 62.47
C ALA A 2 10.52 -40.27 61.48
N LYS A 3 11.46 -39.40 61.10
CA LYS A 3 11.61 -38.54 59.92
C LYS A 3 10.41 -38.32 58.98
N ARG A 4 9.93 -37.06 58.95
CA ARG A 4 9.26 -36.45 57.79
C ARG A 4 10.24 -36.36 56.61
N ALA A 5 9.89 -36.96 55.48
CA ALA A 5 10.63 -36.84 54.23
C ALA A 5 10.23 -35.53 53.51
N ALA A 6 11.21 -34.67 53.24
CA ALA A 6 11.04 -33.45 52.47
C ALA A 6 10.78 -33.79 51.00
N GLY A 7 9.59 -33.45 50.51
CA GLY A 7 9.23 -33.54 49.09
C GLY A 7 10.09 -32.60 48.25
N LYS A 8 10.85 -33.19 47.33
CA LYS A 8 11.73 -32.52 46.37
C LYS A 8 10.90 -31.68 45.41
N ALA A 9 11.09 -30.35 45.43
CA ALA A 9 10.46 -29.43 44.49
C ALA A 9 10.78 -29.84 43.03
N GLY A 10 9.74 -30.15 42.27
CA GLY A 10 9.82 -30.48 40.86
C GLY A 10 10.37 -29.29 40.06
N LYS A 11 11.43 -29.53 39.30
CA LYS A 11 12.02 -28.56 38.38
C LYS A 11 10.99 -28.25 37.28
N ALA A 12 10.46 -27.03 37.28
CA ALA A 12 9.64 -26.52 36.18
C ALA A 12 10.42 -26.62 34.86
N SER A 13 9.86 -27.34 33.89
CA SER A 13 10.39 -27.46 32.53
C SER A 13 10.33 -26.10 31.85
N LYS A 14 11.48 -25.43 31.74
CA LYS A 14 11.64 -24.15 31.07
C LYS A 14 11.44 -24.37 29.57
N THR A 15 10.30 -23.94 29.03
CA THR A 15 10.09 -23.68 27.60
C THR A 15 11.26 -22.85 27.08
N PRO A 16 11.92 -23.19 25.96
CA PRO A 16 13.05 -22.41 25.48
C PRO A 16 12.54 -21.11 24.86
N GLY A 17 12.28 -20.12 25.71
CA GLY A 17 12.22 -18.72 25.34
C GLY A 17 13.59 -18.27 24.83
N ALA A 18 13.57 -17.46 23.78
CA ALA A 18 14.71 -16.93 23.04
C ALA A 18 15.88 -16.53 23.96
N ALA A 19 16.97 -17.30 23.89
CA ALA A 19 18.23 -16.96 24.53
C ALA A 19 18.92 -15.86 23.69
N GLY A 20 18.80 -14.62 24.13
CA GLY A 20 19.63 -13.49 23.69
C GLY A 20 21.05 -13.59 24.24
N GLY A 21 21.79 -14.63 23.83
CA GLY A 21 23.23 -14.76 24.04
C GLY A 21 23.93 -14.82 22.69
N THR A 22 25.06 -14.14 22.54
CA THR A 22 25.91 -14.14 21.34
C THR A 22 26.54 -15.52 21.11
N VAL A 23 25.72 -16.49 20.69
CA VAL A 23 26.18 -17.81 20.30
C VAL A 23 26.95 -17.67 18.99
N LYS A 24 28.20 -18.12 18.97
CA LYS A 24 29.02 -18.17 17.75
C LYS A 24 28.28 -18.98 16.67
N PRO A 25 28.19 -18.48 15.43
CA PRO A 25 27.45 -19.18 14.37
C PRO A 25 28.11 -20.52 14.05
N LYS A 26 27.30 -21.60 14.01
CA LYS A 26 27.82 -22.96 13.81
C LYS A 26 28.06 -23.32 12.34
N HIS A 27 27.34 -22.67 11.42
CA HIS A 27 27.45 -22.92 9.98
C HIS A 27 27.16 -21.67 9.13
N SER A 28 27.27 -21.80 7.80
CA SER A 28 27.10 -20.69 6.84
C SER A 28 25.68 -20.10 6.82
N ASN A 29 24.66 -20.93 7.08
CA ASN A 29 23.24 -20.53 7.11
C ASN A 29 22.69 -20.23 8.53
N ASP A 30 23.56 -19.96 9.52
CA ASP A 30 23.11 -19.73 10.89
C ASP A 30 22.51 -18.31 11.05
N LYS A 31 21.34 -18.23 11.70
CA LYS A 31 20.62 -16.97 11.96
C LYS A 31 21.35 -16.09 12.99
N ASN A 32 22.24 -16.66 13.80
CA ASN A 32 22.98 -15.99 14.89
C ASN A 32 24.27 -15.30 14.45
N ARG A 33 24.49 -15.14 13.14
CA ARG A 33 25.70 -14.50 12.60
C ARG A 33 25.70 -12.98 12.79
N ALA A 34 26.88 -12.38 12.91
CA ALA A 34 27.05 -10.93 12.90
C ALA A 34 26.52 -10.29 11.59
N ASN A 35 25.97 -9.08 11.69
CA ASN A 35 25.52 -8.29 10.53
C ASN A 35 26.56 -7.24 10.11
N LYS A 36 27.32 -6.72 11.08
CA LYS A 36 28.45 -5.81 10.87
C LYS A 36 29.75 -6.60 10.96
N ASP A 37 30.78 -6.19 10.23
CA ASP A 37 32.13 -6.79 10.22
C ASP A 37 32.17 -8.25 9.75
N VAL A 38 31.37 -8.55 8.72
CA VAL A 38 31.38 -9.88 8.09
C VAL A 38 32.63 -9.98 7.22
N LYS A 39 33.52 -10.92 7.57
CA LYS A 39 34.73 -11.23 6.78
C LYS A 39 34.36 -11.44 5.29
N THR A 40 35.15 -10.89 4.38
CA THR A 40 34.98 -11.02 2.93
C THR A 40 34.76 -12.49 2.54
N GLY A 41 33.70 -12.76 1.76
CA GLY A 41 33.29 -14.12 1.35
C GLY A 41 32.32 -14.83 2.30
N MET A 42 32.01 -14.25 3.46
CA MET A 42 31.01 -14.79 4.37
C MET A 42 29.63 -14.11 4.18
N ARG A 43 28.55 -14.88 4.39
CA ARG A 43 27.19 -14.32 4.40
C ARG A 43 26.97 -13.49 5.67
N SER A 44 26.23 -12.38 5.60
CA SER A 44 25.73 -11.67 6.80
C SER A 44 24.45 -12.32 7.35
N SER A 45 24.05 -12.04 8.59
CA SER A 45 22.75 -12.52 9.10
C SER A 45 21.56 -11.99 8.30
N GLY A 46 21.62 -10.75 7.78
CA GLY A 46 20.63 -10.22 6.85
C GLY A 46 20.55 -11.07 5.57
N THR A 47 21.70 -11.46 5.02
CA THR A 47 21.78 -12.33 3.84
C THR A 47 21.19 -13.71 4.14
N VAL A 48 21.51 -14.31 5.29
CA VAL A 48 20.97 -15.62 5.71
C VAL A 48 19.44 -15.57 5.83
N ARG A 49 18.87 -14.53 6.45
CA ARG A 49 17.41 -14.36 6.57
C ARG A 49 16.74 -14.21 5.21
N ARG A 50 17.32 -13.42 4.30
CA ARG A 50 16.84 -13.26 2.92
C ARG A 50 16.88 -14.59 2.15
N LEU A 51 17.96 -15.35 2.26
CA LEU A 51 18.05 -16.65 1.59
C LEU A 51 17.08 -17.68 2.19
N ALA A 52 16.84 -17.63 3.49
CA ALA A 52 15.83 -18.47 4.14
C ALA A 52 14.41 -18.18 3.63
N MET A 53 14.09 -16.93 3.27
CA MET A 53 12.80 -16.54 2.70
C MET A 53 12.50 -17.29 1.38
N TYR A 54 13.47 -17.41 0.47
CA TYR A 54 13.31 -18.16 -0.78
C TYR A 54 13.08 -19.67 -0.56
N ASN A 55 13.49 -20.21 0.59
CA ASN A 55 13.34 -21.62 0.95
C ASN A 55 12.15 -21.87 1.89
N SER A 56 11.21 -20.92 2.02
CA SER A 56 10.06 -21.06 2.92
C SER A 56 9.08 -22.14 2.40
N LYS A 57 8.89 -23.20 3.20
CA LYS A 57 7.98 -24.31 2.91
C LYS A 57 7.16 -24.67 4.15
N PRO A 58 5.93 -25.21 4.00
CA PRO A 58 5.14 -25.66 5.14
C PRO A 58 5.79 -26.87 5.81
N VAL A 59 5.98 -26.77 7.12
CA VAL A 59 6.48 -27.86 7.95
C VAL A 59 5.31 -28.81 8.24
N ARG A 60 5.49 -30.10 7.95
CA ARG A 60 4.46 -31.14 8.12
C ARG A 60 4.88 -32.16 9.18
N ASN A 61 3.89 -32.75 9.85
CA ASN A 61 4.11 -33.93 10.69
C ASN A 61 4.22 -35.20 9.84
N LYS A 62 4.52 -36.35 10.47
CA LYS A 62 4.64 -37.65 9.78
C LYS A 62 3.35 -38.06 9.07
N GLN A 63 2.21 -37.60 9.56
CA GLN A 63 0.87 -37.83 9.01
C GLN A 63 0.51 -36.84 7.88
N GLY A 64 1.43 -35.98 7.45
CA GLY A 64 1.23 -35.02 6.35
C GLY A 64 0.45 -33.75 6.71
N LYS A 65 0.03 -33.56 7.96
CA LYS A 65 -0.66 -32.34 8.43
C LYS A 65 0.34 -31.20 8.61
N ILE A 66 -0.03 -30.00 8.15
CA ILE A 66 0.80 -28.79 8.28
C ILE A 66 0.79 -28.34 9.75
N VAL A 67 1.98 -28.25 10.34
CA VAL A 67 2.20 -27.80 11.72
C VAL A 67 2.47 -26.30 11.76
N LYS A 68 3.27 -25.79 10.81
CA LYS A 68 3.63 -24.37 10.74
C LYS A 68 3.81 -23.92 9.30
N TYR A 69 3.24 -22.77 8.98
CA TYR A 69 3.55 -22.02 7.78
C TYR A 69 3.59 -20.53 8.11
N GLU A 70 4.64 -19.82 7.67
CA GLU A 70 4.93 -18.47 8.14
C GLU A 70 3.95 -17.40 7.64
N LEU A 71 3.37 -17.61 6.45
CA LEU A 71 2.52 -16.62 5.77
C LEU A 71 1.07 -17.06 5.57
N GLN A 72 0.69 -18.27 6.01
CA GLN A 72 -0.72 -18.70 6.04
C GLN A 72 -1.05 -19.20 7.44
N SER A 73 -1.41 -18.25 8.31
CA SER A 73 -2.13 -18.57 9.55
C SER A 73 -3.56 -18.97 9.21
N ARG A 74 -4.12 -19.92 9.97
CA ARG A 74 -5.54 -20.30 9.87
C ARG A 74 -6.42 -19.50 10.83
N ASP A 75 -5.80 -18.75 11.72
CA ASP A 75 -6.46 -17.97 12.74
C ASP A 75 -7.11 -16.74 12.10
N LEU A 76 -8.40 -16.55 12.38
CA LEU A 76 -9.13 -15.33 11.97
C LEU A 76 -8.82 -14.21 12.96
N PRO A 77 -8.11 -13.14 12.55
CA PRO A 77 -7.93 -11.98 13.42
C PRO A 77 -9.25 -11.21 13.57
N SER A 78 -9.40 -10.48 14.67
CA SER A 78 -10.51 -9.54 14.82
C SER A 78 -10.39 -8.42 13.80
N THR A 79 -11.41 -8.25 12.95
CA THR A 79 -11.44 -7.26 11.86
C THR A 79 -12.11 -5.94 12.25
N ARG A 80 -12.59 -5.82 13.50
CA ARG A 80 -13.29 -4.62 13.95
C ARG A 80 -12.31 -3.48 14.15
N ILE A 81 -12.55 -2.39 13.43
CA ILE A 81 -11.78 -1.16 13.58
C ILE A 81 -12.39 -0.33 14.72
N GLN A 82 -11.57 0.16 15.66
CA GLN A 82 -12.08 0.94 16.80
C GLN A 82 -12.52 2.34 16.37
N PRO A 83 -13.67 2.84 16.84
CA PRO A 83 -14.10 4.19 16.51
C PRO A 83 -13.11 5.24 17.02
N ASP A 84 -12.62 6.13 16.15
CA ASP A 84 -11.73 7.22 16.52
C ASP A 84 -12.10 8.50 15.77
N ARG A 85 -12.16 9.63 16.49
CA ARG A 85 -12.44 10.95 15.92
C ARG A 85 -11.39 11.38 14.90
N ARG A 86 -10.16 10.89 15.04
CA ARG A 86 -9.01 11.23 14.17
C ARG A 86 -9.20 10.77 12.72
N TRP A 87 -10.06 9.79 12.44
CA TRP A 87 -10.32 9.32 11.08
C TRP A 87 -11.01 10.35 10.21
N PHE A 88 -11.78 11.23 10.83
CA PHE A 88 -12.56 12.25 10.14
C PHE A 88 -11.85 13.61 10.11
N GLY A 89 -10.65 13.71 10.68
CA GLY A 89 -9.83 14.90 10.60
C GLY A 89 -9.01 14.95 9.30
N ASN A 90 -8.72 16.16 8.83
CA ASN A 90 -7.91 16.37 7.63
C ASN A 90 -6.48 15.84 7.87
N THR A 91 -6.03 14.87 7.07
CA THR A 91 -4.70 14.23 7.25
C THR A 91 -3.59 14.85 6.40
N ARG A 92 -3.93 15.43 5.25
CA ARG A 92 -3.00 16.12 4.34
C ARG A 92 -3.62 17.46 3.95
N VAL A 93 -2.99 18.55 4.38
CA VAL A 93 -3.43 19.92 4.10
C VAL A 93 -2.26 20.67 3.47
N VAL A 94 -2.55 21.45 2.43
CA VAL A 94 -1.58 22.31 1.74
C VAL A 94 -2.11 23.73 1.78
N GLY A 95 -1.26 24.70 2.10
CA GLY A 95 -1.65 26.12 2.07
C GLY A 95 -1.75 26.65 0.64
N GLN A 96 -2.67 27.59 0.39
CA GLN A 96 -2.92 28.12 -0.96
C GLN A 96 -1.65 28.70 -1.63
N LYS A 97 -0.85 29.48 -0.88
CA LYS A 97 0.41 30.05 -1.39
C LYS A 97 1.43 28.99 -1.78
N GLN A 98 1.53 27.92 -0.99
CA GLN A 98 2.42 26.79 -1.28
C GLN A 98 1.94 25.99 -2.49
N LEU A 99 0.61 25.89 -2.65
CA LEU A 99 -0.01 25.24 -3.80
C LEU A 99 0.30 25.99 -5.10
N GLU A 100 0.19 27.31 -5.08
CA GLU A 100 0.46 28.17 -6.22
C GLU A 100 1.92 28.10 -6.65
N ALA A 101 2.86 28.27 -5.70
CA ALA A 101 4.28 28.10 -5.97
C ALA A 101 4.61 26.69 -6.52
N PHE A 102 3.97 25.65 -5.97
CA PHE A 102 4.13 24.29 -6.46
C PHE A 102 3.64 24.11 -7.90
N ARG A 103 2.51 24.74 -8.27
CA ARG A 103 1.98 24.69 -9.65
C ARG A 103 2.94 25.36 -10.63
N GLU A 104 3.47 26.52 -10.27
CA GLU A 104 4.44 27.25 -11.11
C GLU A 104 5.72 26.43 -11.31
N GLU A 105 6.34 25.94 -10.24
CA GLU A 105 7.56 25.13 -10.33
C GLU A 105 7.34 23.84 -11.13
N MET A 106 6.20 23.18 -10.94
CA MET A 106 5.88 21.95 -11.65
C MET A 106 5.56 22.20 -13.12
N ALA A 107 4.94 23.33 -13.49
CA ALA A 107 4.70 23.67 -14.89
C ALA A 107 6.02 23.85 -15.65
N VAL A 108 7.00 24.53 -15.03
CA VAL A 108 8.34 24.71 -15.59
C VAL A 108 9.06 23.37 -15.73
N LYS A 109 9.08 22.55 -14.66
CA LYS A 109 9.80 21.27 -14.66
C LYS A 109 9.13 20.18 -15.50
N ALA A 110 7.80 20.17 -15.60
CA ALA A 110 7.07 19.20 -16.43
C ALA A 110 7.28 19.43 -17.93
N ALA A 111 7.61 20.66 -18.34
CA ALA A 111 7.95 20.98 -19.71
C ALA A 111 9.34 20.47 -20.11
N ASP A 112 10.23 20.23 -19.14
CA ASP A 112 11.60 19.76 -19.39
C ASP A 112 11.67 18.22 -19.42
N PRO A 113 11.89 17.59 -20.60
CA PRO A 113 11.94 16.14 -20.73
C PRO A 113 13.19 15.50 -20.09
N TYR A 114 14.19 16.28 -19.71
CA TYR A 114 15.43 15.77 -19.11
C TYR A 114 15.39 15.73 -17.58
N THR A 115 14.37 16.30 -16.95
CA THR A 115 14.22 16.28 -15.49
C THR A 115 13.29 15.16 -15.03
N VAL A 116 13.68 14.44 -13.97
CA VAL A 116 12.90 13.32 -13.42
C VAL A 116 12.62 13.53 -11.95
N VAL A 117 11.37 13.30 -11.56
CA VAL A 117 10.92 13.36 -10.16
C VAL A 117 11.33 12.08 -9.43
N LEU A 118 12.19 12.20 -8.41
CA LEU A 118 12.64 11.05 -7.62
C LEU A 118 11.59 10.57 -6.61
N ASP A 119 10.89 11.50 -5.94
CA ASP A 119 9.97 11.22 -4.83
C ASP A 119 8.54 11.67 -5.11
N ALA A 120 7.86 11.00 -6.05
CA ALA A 120 6.50 11.37 -6.45
C ALA A 120 5.42 11.12 -5.37
N ARG A 121 5.64 10.20 -4.41
CA ARG A 121 4.60 9.74 -3.47
C ARG A 121 4.12 10.79 -2.46
N LYS A 122 4.93 11.81 -2.21
CA LYS A 122 4.63 12.88 -1.24
C LYS A 122 4.05 14.14 -1.89
N LEU A 123 4.07 14.22 -3.22
CA LEU A 123 3.65 15.40 -3.96
C LEU A 123 2.16 15.30 -4.34
N PRO A 124 1.35 16.34 -4.09
CA PRO A 124 -0.06 16.36 -4.46
C PRO A 124 -0.22 16.66 -5.97
N LEU A 125 0.23 15.74 -6.82
CA LEU A 125 0.21 15.91 -8.29
C LEU A 125 -1.20 16.08 -8.85
N GLY A 126 -2.23 15.56 -8.17
CA GLY A 126 -3.63 15.76 -8.57
C GLY A 126 -4.09 17.22 -8.51
N LEU A 127 -3.40 18.09 -7.77
CA LEU A 127 -3.74 19.52 -7.67
C LEU A 127 -3.03 20.39 -8.73
N ILE A 128 -2.17 19.80 -9.57
CA ILE A 128 -1.49 20.50 -10.67
C ILE A 128 -2.47 20.79 -11.81
N GLN A 129 -3.50 19.95 -11.99
CA GLN A 129 -4.49 20.18 -13.03
C GLN A 129 -5.32 21.40 -12.66
N ASP A 130 -5.27 22.44 -13.50
CA ASP A 130 -6.06 23.64 -13.27
C ASP A 130 -7.54 23.27 -13.14
N PRO A 131 -8.27 23.88 -12.20
CA PRO A 131 -9.71 23.64 -12.03
C PRO A 131 -10.49 23.94 -13.32
N GLU A 132 -9.98 24.84 -14.16
CA GLU A 132 -10.53 25.14 -15.49
C GLU A 132 -10.49 23.94 -16.45
N THR A 133 -9.59 23.00 -16.22
CA THR A 133 -9.40 21.84 -17.09
C THR A 133 -10.11 20.58 -16.61
N THR A 134 -10.43 20.49 -15.31
CA THR A 134 -10.85 19.24 -14.67
C THR A 134 -12.22 19.33 -14.01
N ASN A 135 -12.59 20.48 -13.44
CA ASN A 135 -13.80 20.63 -12.61
C ASN A 135 -14.89 21.45 -13.29
N GLY A 136 -15.21 21.21 -14.56
CA GLY A 136 -16.34 21.89 -15.22
C GLY A 136 -16.31 23.43 -15.11
N GLY A 137 -15.15 24.00 -14.77
CA GLY A 137 -14.91 25.43 -14.70
C GLY A 137 -14.89 25.92 -16.12
N LEU A 138 -15.87 26.77 -16.43
CA LEU A 138 -16.06 27.53 -17.64
C LEU A 138 -14.73 28.09 -18.16
N ARG A 139 -13.91 27.33 -18.92
CA ARG A 139 -12.88 27.81 -19.88
C ARG A 139 -11.88 26.81 -20.46
N LYS A 140 -12.05 25.47 -20.42
CA LYS A 140 -11.39 24.62 -21.45
C LYS A 140 -12.16 24.65 -22.78
N ALA A 141 -12.03 25.77 -23.47
CA ALA A 141 -12.12 25.87 -24.92
C ALA A 141 -11.11 24.87 -25.50
N THR A 142 -11.54 23.72 -26.01
CA THR A 142 -11.77 23.53 -27.44
C THR A 142 -12.45 22.16 -27.61
N ALA A 143 -13.61 22.13 -28.27
CA ALA A 143 -14.34 20.95 -28.78
C ALA A 143 -14.88 19.85 -27.81
N ARG A 144 -14.36 19.66 -26.59
CA ARG A 144 -14.75 18.49 -25.75
C ARG A 144 -15.81 18.77 -24.69
N ALA A 145 -15.80 19.97 -24.09
CA ALA A 145 -16.74 20.35 -23.02
C ALA A 145 -18.19 20.49 -23.52
N THR A 146 -18.40 20.74 -24.81
CA THR A 146 -19.73 20.85 -25.43
C THR A 146 -20.36 19.51 -25.84
N ARG A 147 -19.60 18.39 -25.78
CA ARG A 147 -20.10 17.05 -26.18
C ARG A 147 -20.74 16.22 -25.05
N SER A 148 -20.47 16.49 -23.77
CA SER A 148 -20.63 15.45 -22.72
C SER A 148 -21.84 15.56 -21.79
N ALA A 149 -22.70 16.58 -21.88
CA ALA A 149 -23.99 16.60 -21.17
C ALA A 149 -25.17 16.25 -22.10
N LEU A 150 -24.93 15.53 -23.19
CA LEU A 150 -25.99 15.15 -24.13
C LEU A 150 -27.04 14.27 -23.45
N VAL A 151 -26.64 13.38 -22.54
CA VAL A 151 -27.58 12.54 -21.77
C VAL A 151 -28.41 13.36 -20.77
N ALA A 152 -27.84 14.40 -20.18
CA ALA A 152 -28.55 15.27 -19.24
C ALA A 152 -29.53 16.20 -19.95
N THR A 153 -29.16 16.71 -21.13
CA THR A 153 -30.00 17.61 -21.94
C THR A 153 -31.00 16.86 -22.81
N GLN A 154 -30.66 15.63 -23.20
CA GLN A 154 -31.43 14.76 -24.07
C GLN A 154 -31.39 13.31 -23.55
N PRO A 155 -32.20 12.98 -22.54
CA PRO A 155 -32.30 11.62 -22.03
C PRO A 155 -32.77 10.65 -23.11
N PHE A 156 -32.37 9.37 -23.01
CA PHE A 156 -32.67 8.35 -24.00
C PHE A 156 -34.19 8.20 -24.26
N ALA A 157 -34.99 8.18 -23.19
CA ALA A 157 -36.44 8.06 -23.27
C ALA A 157 -37.13 9.24 -23.99
N ALA A 158 -36.54 10.43 -23.95
CA ALA A 158 -37.07 11.63 -24.60
C ALA A 158 -36.55 11.80 -26.05
N THR A 159 -35.48 11.08 -26.42
CA THR A 159 -34.87 11.15 -27.76
C THR A 159 -35.28 10.01 -28.67
N PHE A 160 -35.53 8.82 -28.13
CA PHE A 160 -35.91 7.61 -28.86
C PHE A 160 -37.11 6.92 -28.19
N GLY A 161 -37.97 6.29 -28.99
CA GLY A 161 -39.15 5.56 -28.51
C GLY A 161 -40.47 6.29 -28.72
N LYS A 162 -41.56 5.75 -28.17
CA LYS A 162 -42.94 6.22 -28.39
C LYS A 162 -43.16 7.65 -27.87
N GLU A 163 -42.48 8.02 -26.79
CA GLU A 163 -42.52 9.35 -26.17
C GLU A 163 -41.41 10.30 -26.68
N ALA A 164 -40.78 9.98 -27.81
CA ALA A 164 -39.71 10.80 -28.36
C ALA A 164 -40.20 12.19 -28.78
N ARG A 165 -39.59 13.23 -28.19
CA ARG A 165 -39.91 14.65 -28.49
C ARG A 165 -38.99 15.26 -29.55
N ARG A 166 -37.89 14.59 -29.91
CA ARG A 166 -36.91 15.10 -30.88
C ARG A 166 -37.37 14.84 -32.32
N LYS A 167 -37.57 15.91 -33.11
CA LYS A 167 -38.05 15.83 -34.50
C LYS A 167 -36.95 15.93 -35.57
N ARG A 168 -35.83 16.61 -35.30
CA ARG A 168 -34.72 16.79 -36.26
C ARG A 168 -33.35 16.59 -35.57
N PRO A 169 -32.35 16.04 -36.26
CA PRO A 169 -30.98 15.94 -35.74
C PRO A 169 -30.32 17.31 -35.70
N LYS A 170 -29.58 17.61 -34.63
CA LYS A 170 -28.73 18.81 -34.54
C LYS A 170 -27.35 18.48 -35.09
N LEU A 171 -27.22 18.50 -36.41
CA LEU A 171 -25.95 18.37 -37.11
C LEU A 171 -25.61 19.73 -37.72
N ALA A 172 -24.41 20.23 -37.49
CA ALA A 172 -23.87 21.37 -38.23
C ALA A 172 -23.30 20.82 -39.55
N ALA A 173 -24.16 20.62 -40.53
CA ALA A 173 -23.76 20.38 -41.91
C ALA A 173 -24.21 21.60 -42.70
N GLU A 174 -23.26 22.43 -43.12
CA GLU A 174 -23.48 23.43 -44.14
C GLU A 174 -23.37 22.76 -45.51
N SER A 175 -24.25 23.15 -46.44
CA SER A 175 -24.16 22.80 -47.86
C SER A 175 -23.16 23.70 -48.57
#